data_AF-A0A656GPC5-F1
#
_entry.id   AF-A0A656GPC5-F1
#
_cell.length_a   1.000
_cell.length_b   1.000
_cell.length_c   1.000
_cell.angle_alpha   90.00
_cell.angle_beta   90.00
_cell.angle_gamma   90.00
#
_symmetry.space_group_name_H-M   'P 1'
#
loop_
_entity.id
_entity.type
_entity.pdbx_description
1 polymer ?
#
loop_
_entity_poly.entity_id
_entity_poly.type
_entity_poly.pdbx_seq_one_letter_code
_entity_poly.pdbx_strand_id
1 'polypeptide(L)'
;MERLRTSLGRYIMSLEPLPPDLRRALESVGINPFIPEELSLVDHPVLNFSAALNRMLASRQTTTNSPELPPLASSAESGRRRLLRSPPLLSGQREWIEQNMRQEAEPQSSRLNRAVRLAVMPPQKENEDNVAYAIRLRRLNPGADVSRVVASFITDPAARQQVVDDIRAALDIAPQFSQLRAISKADAESEELGFRDAADHPDNATSCLFGEELSLSNPDQQVIGLAVNPTDKPQPYSQEVNKALTFMDMKKLAQYLADKPEHPLNRQRLDAKNIAKYAFKIVP
;
A
#
# COMPACT_ATOMS: atom_id res chain seq x y z
N MET A 1 27.33 16.53 1.33
CA MET A 1 26.97 15.57 2.40
C MET A 1 25.92 16.11 3.36
N GLU A 2 25.98 17.38 3.80
CA GLU A 2 24.96 17.96 4.72
C GLU A 2 23.56 18.11 4.10
N ARG A 3 23.49 18.47 2.81
CA ARG A 3 22.22 18.48 2.04
C ARG A 3 21.56 17.09 2.02
N LEU A 4 22.36 16.04 1.81
CA LEU A 4 21.89 14.65 1.85
C LEU A 4 21.38 14.26 3.25
N ARG A 5 22.12 14.62 4.31
CA ARG A 5 21.69 14.41 5.71
C ARG A 5 20.33 15.06 5.99
N THR A 6 20.18 16.31 5.59
CA THR A 6 18.97 17.11 5.86
C THR A 6 17.76 16.57 5.11
N SER A 7 17.92 16.28 3.81
CA SER A 7 16.83 15.73 3.00
C SER A 7 16.43 14.32 3.45
N LEU A 8 17.38 13.47 3.86
CA LEU A 8 17.07 12.15 4.43
C LEU A 8 16.36 12.24 5.79
N GLY A 9 16.77 13.18 6.65
CA GLY A 9 16.09 13.40 7.94
C GLY A 9 14.62 13.78 7.76
N ARG A 10 14.31 14.71 6.85
CA ARG A 10 12.93 15.12 6.56
C ARG A 10 12.11 14.01 5.93
N TYR A 11 12.74 13.22 5.06
CA TYR A 11 12.10 12.07 4.46
C TYR A 11 11.75 10.98 5.48
N ILE A 12 12.64 10.69 6.45
CA ILE A 12 12.39 9.69 7.49
C ILE A 12 11.36 10.17 8.53
N MET A 13 11.44 11.44 8.95
CA MET A 13 10.62 11.96 10.06
C MET A 13 9.26 12.50 9.61
N SER A 14 9.15 12.97 8.37
CA SER A 14 7.97 13.70 7.88
C SER A 14 7.51 13.24 6.50
N LEU A 15 8.10 12.16 5.96
CA LEU A 15 7.78 11.60 4.64
C LEU A 15 7.86 12.64 3.49
N GLU A 16 8.65 13.70 3.67
CA GLU A 16 8.84 14.72 2.63
C GLU A 16 9.67 14.14 1.48
N PRO A 17 9.21 14.20 0.21
CA PRO A 17 9.86 13.52 -0.90
C PRO A 17 11.31 13.97 -1.11
N LEU A 18 12.20 13.00 -1.30
CA LEU A 18 13.61 13.29 -1.59
C LEU A 18 13.77 14.01 -2.94
N PRO A 19 14.66 15.02 -3.03
CA PRO A 19 15.02 15.65 -4.28
C PRO A 19 15.46 14.62 -5.34
N PRO A 20 15.08 14.78 -6.62
CA PRO A 20 15.33 13.77 -7.67
C PRO A 20 16.81 13.42 -7.87
N ASP A 21 17.71 14.38 -7.66
CA ASP A 21 19.15 14.18 -7.75
C ASP A 21 19.69 13.25 -6.65
N LEU A 22 19.20 13.41 -5.42
CA LEU A 22 19.60 12.56 -4.29
C LEU A 22 18.97 11.17 -4.37
N ARG A 23 17.72 11.08 -4.85
CA ARG A 23 17.05 9.80 -5.11
C ARG A 23 17.85 8.95 -6.10
N ARG A 24 18.22 9.52 -7.25
CA ARG A 24 19.03 8.80 -8.26
C ARG A 24 20.40 8.41 -7.73
N ALA A 25 21.03 9.25 -6.91
CA ALA A 25 22.30 8.93 -6.30
C ALA A 25 22.20 7.72 -5.36
N LEU A 26 21.15 7.63 -4.54
CA LEU A 26 20.89 6.48 -3.67
C LEU A 26 20.56 5.21 -4.47
N GLU A 27 19.70 5.32 -5.48
CA GLU A 27 19.34 4.19 -6.35
C GLU A 27 20.57 3.65 -7.10
N SER A 28 21.48 4.53 -7.53
CA SER A 28 22.72 4.15 -8.24
C SER A 28 23.69 3.32 -7.40
N VAL A 29 23.61 3.42 -6.07
CA VAL A 29 24.39 2.62 -5.12
C VAL A 29 23.59 1.46 -4.51
N GLY A 30 22.40 1.17 -5.07
CA GLY A 30 21.55 0.06 -4.66
C GLY A 30 20.69 0.34 -3.42
N ILE A 31 20.58 1.59 -2.95
CA ILE A 31 19.72 1.97 -1.83
C ILE A 31 18.41 2.48 -2.38
N ASN A 32 17.33 1.70 -2.23
CA ASN A 32 15.98 2.17 -2.56
C ASN A 32 15.51 3.16 -1.49
N PRO A 33 15.24 4.44 -1.83
CA PRO A 33 14.76 5.39 -0.85
C PRO A 33 13.32 5.13 -0.41
N PHE A 34 12.48 4.45 -1.19
CA PHE A 34 11.04 4.30 -0.91
C PHE A 34 10.79 3.51 0.38
N ILE A 35 10.13 4.13 1.37
CA ILE A 35 9.70 3.49 2.61
C ILE A 35 8.20 3.20 2.46
N PRO A 36 7.76 1.93 2.32
CA PRO A 36 6.35 1.58 2.34
C PRO A 36 5.75 1.89 3.71
N GLU A 37 4.54 2.46 3.74
CA GLU A 37 3.82 2.80 4.99
C GLU A 37 3.46 1.56 5.85
N GLU A 38 3.63 0.36 5.30
CA GLU A 38 3.24 -0.92 5.89
C GLU A 38 4.41 -1.68 6.58
N LEU A 39 5.64 -1.17 6.50
CA LEU A 39 6.81 -1.82 7.12
C LEU A 39 7.16 -1.19 8.46
N SER A 40 7.37 -2.04 9.48
CA SER A 40 7.99 -1.66 10.74
C SER A 40 9.31 -0.93 10.46
N LEU A 41 9.38 0.34 10.84
CA LEU A 41 10.48 1.30 10.67
C LEU A 41 11.81 0.88 11.31
N VAL A 42 11.99 -0.39 11.69
CA VAL A 42 13.16 -0.86 12.44
C VAL A 42 14.24 -1.41 11.50
N ASP A 43 13.91 -1.84 10.27
CA ASP A 43 14.86 -2.55 9.38
C ASP A 43 14.83 -2.07 7.91
N HIS A 44 15.00 -0.76 7.69
CA HIS A 44 15.07 -0.19 6.32
C HIS A 44 16.51 0.22 5.94
N PRO A 45 17.00 -0.08 4.72
CA PRO A 45 18.36 0.29 4.27
C PRO A 45 18.63 1.80 4.33
N VAL A 46 17.61 2.63 4.18
CA VAL A 46 17.71 4.10 4.32
C VAL A 46 18.00 4.52 5.75
N LEU A 47 17.49 3.80 6.75
CA LEU A 47 17.75 4.09 8.17
C LEU A 47 19.17 3.69 8.54
N ASN A 48 19.63 2.52 8.07
CA ASN A 48 21.01 2.08 8.23
C ASN A 48 22.00 3.05 7.58
N PHE A 49 21.68 3.53 6.38
CA PHE A 49 22.47 4.54 5.69
C PHE A 49 22.44 5.90 6.41
N SER A 50 21.29 6.35 6.90
CA SER A 50 21.15 7.58 7.68
C SER A 50 21.98 7.53 8.96
N ALA A 51 21.96 6.40 9.68
CA ALA A 51 22.77 6.18 10.88
C ALA A 51 24.27 6.22 10.57
N ALA A 52 24.72 5.55 9.51
CA ALA A 52 26.12 5.58 9.07
C ALA A 52 26.57 6.99 8.63
N LEU A 53 25.72 7.70 7.88
CA LEU A 53 25.96 9.07 7.44
C LEU A 53 26.08 10.03 8.63
N ASN A 54 25.20 9.93 9.62
CA ASN A 54 25.25 10.74 10.83
C ASN A 54 26.51 10.47 11.66
N ARG A 55 26.91 9.20 11.82
CA ARG A 55 28.17 8.84 12.50
C ARG A 55 29.40 9.41 11.77
N MET A 56 29.43 9.31 10.45
CA MET A 56 30.53 9.85 9.62
C MET A 56 30.59 11.38 9.64
N LEU A 57 29.46 12.07 9.68
CA LEU A 57 29.44 13.53 9.77
C LEU A 57 29.78 14.01 11.18
N ALA A 58 29.33 13.32 12.22
CA ALA A 58 29.69 13.62 13.61
C ALA A 58 31.20 13.43 13.85
N SER A 59 31.81 12.36 13.32
CA SER A 59 33.25 12.13 13.44
C SER A 59 34.11 13.15 12.66
N ARG A 60 33.56 13.77 11.62
CA ARG A 60 34.19 14.88 10.89
C ARG A 60 34.06 16.23 11.60
N GLN A 61 33.10 16.38 12.51
CA GLN A 61 32.88 17.59 13.30
C GLN A 61 33.65 17.56 14.63
N THR A 62 33.94 16.38 15.18
CA THR A 62 34.75 16.23 16.39
C THR A 62 36.25 16.43 16.15
N THR A 63 36.74 16.31 14.91
CA THR A 63 38.11 16.71 14.56
C THR A 63 38.31 18.22 14.44
N THR A 64 37.24 19.02 14.63
CA THR A 64 37.30 20.49 14.57
C THR A 64 36.91 21.22 15.86
N ASN A 65 36.57 20.51 16.95
CA ASN A 65 36.22 21.15 18.22
C ASN A 65 36.93 20.49 19.41
N SER A 66 38.14 20.95 19.71
CA SER A 66 38.63 21.00 21.10
C SER A 66 37.90 22.13 21.86
N PRO A 67 37.63 21.98 23.16
CA PRO A 67 36.81 22.92 23.91
C PRO A 67 37.65 24.11 24.38
N GLU A 68 37.32 25.32 23.93
CA GLU A 68 37.71 26.54 24.63
C GLU A 68 36.53 27.52 24.69
N LEU A 69 36.37 28.11 25.87
CA LEU A 69 35.24 28.89 26.38
C LEU A 69 35.06 30.25 25.64
N PRO A 70 33.88 30.89 25.72
CA PRO A 70 33.64 32.19 25.09
C PRO A 70 34.05 33.37 25.99
N PRO A 71 34.24 34.57 25.41
CA PRO A 71 33.75 35.76 26.10
C PRO A 71 32.99 36.77 25.23
N LEU A 72 32.44 37.74 25.96
CA LEU A 72 31.35 38.70 25.74
C LEU A 72 31.48 39.71 24.58
N ALA A 73 30.28 40.16 24.18
CA ALA A 73 29.84 41.44 23.59
C ALA A 73 30.78 42.67 23.57
N SER A 74 30.70 43.48 22.50
CA SER A 74 30.14 44.86 22.54
C SER A 74 30.24 45.59 21.17
N SER A 75 29.32 46.55 21.00
CA SER A 75 28.97 47.46 19.90
C SER A 75 30.07 48.35 19.30
N ALA A 76 29.89 48.78 18.04
CA ALA A 76 29.83 50.21 17.63
C ALA A 76 29.72 50.38 16.10
N GLU A 77 28.91 51.38 15.70
CA GLU A 77 28.66 51.88 14.35
C GLU A 77 29.89 52.46 13.64
N SER A 78 29.89 52.51 12.31
CA SER A 78 29.91 53.78 11.54
C SER A 78 30.05 53.52 10.03
N GLY A 79 29.43 54.40 9.24
CA GLY A 79 29.05 54.17 7.86
C GLY A 79 30.14 54.30 6.80
N ARG A 80 29.82 53.86 5.58
CA ARG A 80 29.83 54.71 4.36
C ARG A 80 29.30 53.93 3.15
N ARG A 81 28.26 54.50 2.51
CA ARG A 81 27.81 54.15 1.16
C ARG A 81 28.92 54.43 0.14
N ARG A 82 29.14 53.50 -0.79
CA ARG A 82 29.64 53.80 -2.14
C ARG A 82 28.98 52.85 -3.15
N LEU A 83 28.20 53.46 -4.05
CA LEU A 83 27.69 52.86 -5.29
C LEU A 83 28.86 52.43 -6.17
N LEU A 84 28.79 51.27 -6.83
CA LEU A 84 29.46 50.98 -8.10
C LEU A 84 28.97 49.64 -8.71
N ARG A 85 28.31 49.79 -9.88
CA ARG A 85 28.28 48.92 -11.08
C ARG A 85 28.22 47.39 -10.96
N SER A 86 27.15 46.83 -11.53
CA SER A 86 27.00 45.42 -11.93
C SER A 86 28.02 45.01 -13.02
N PRO A 87 28.58 43.78 -13.00
CA PRO A 87 29.33 43.22 -14.12
C PRO A 87 28.39 42.52 -15.14
N PRO A 88 28.82 42.33 -16.40
CA PRO A 88 28.01 41.69 -17.44
C PRO A 88 27.92 40.18 -17.26
N LEU A 89 26.78 39.59 -17.61
CA LEU A 89 26.53 38.15 -17.56
C LEU A 89 27.46 37.41 -18.53
N LEU A 90 28.21 36.43 -18.01
CA LEU A 90 29.05 35.54 -18.80
C LEU A 90 28.24 34.75 -19.83
N SER A 91 28.82 34.57 -21.02
CA SER A 91 28.31 33.83 -22.18
C SER A 91 27.70 32.46 -21.86
N GLY A 92 28.18 31.76 -20.83
CA GLY A 92 27.66 30.46 -20.42
C GLY A 92 26.25 30.49 -19.79
N GLN A 93 25.80 31.63 -19.27
CA GLN A 93 24.46 31.74 -18.67
C GLN A 93 23.36 31.88 -19.72
N ARG A 94 23.70 32.34 -20.94
CA ARG A 94 22.75 32.38 -22.07
C ARG A 94 22.51 30.99 -22.67
N GLU A 95 23.54 30.16 -22.78
CA GLU A 95 23.39 28.77 -23.24
C GLU A 95 22.57 27.91 -22.26
N TRP A 96 22.70 28.16 -20.95
CA TRP A 96 21.90 27.47 -19.93
C TRP A 96 20.42 27.86 -19.97
N ILE A 97 20.10 29.11 -20.29
CA ILE A 97 18.71 29.59 -20.43
C ILE A 97 18.09 29.05 -21.73
N GLU A 98 18.83 29.00 -22.84
CA GLU A 98 18.32 28.44 -24.11
C GLU A 98 18.14 26.91 -24.07
N GLN A 99 19.02 26.17 -23.38
CA GLN A 99 18.84 24.72 -23.19
C GLN A 99 17.66 24.39 -22.27
N ASN A 100 17.42 25.19 -21.22
CA ASN A 100 16.25 24.99 -20.35
C ASN A 100 14.94 25.35 -21.07
N MET A 101 14.90 26.42 -21.87
CA MET A 101 13.69 26.73 -22.65
C MET A 101 13.40 25.70 -23.76
N ARG A 102 14.42 25.07 -24.37
CA ARG A 102 14.18 23.95 -25.32
C ARG A 102 13.70 22.68 -24.62
N GLN A 103 14.06 22.45 -23.35
CA GLN A 103 13.55 21.29 -22.58
C GLN A 103 12.15 21.53 -22.00
N GLU A 104 11.70 22.77 -21.86
CA GLU A 104 10.31 23.14 -21.53
C GLU A 104 9.37 23.11 -22.74
N ALA A 105 9.91 22.99 -23.95
CA ALA A 105 9.15 22.86 -25.19
C ALA A 105 8.83 21.39 -25.59
N GLU A 106 9.20 20.40 -24.78
CA GLU A 106 8.49 19.12 -24.84
C GLU A 106 7.18 19.27 -24.07
N PRO A 107 6.03 19.01 -24.70
CA PRO A 107 4.75 19.22 -24.05
C PRO A 107 4.72 18.37 -22.77
N GLN A 108 4.38 18.99 -21.63
CA GLN A 108 4.19 18.31 -20.35
C GLN A 108 3.23 17.10 -20.44
N SER A 109 2.49 16.97 -21.55
CA SER A 109 1.72 15.78 -21.90
C SER A 109 2.58 14.51 -22.04
N SER A 110 3.85 14.58 -22.46
CA SER A 110 4.69 13.40 -22.68
C SER A 110 5.22 12.79 -21.38
N ARG A 111 5.54 13.62 -20.37
CA ARG A 111 6.02 13.17 -19.05
C ARG A 111 4.88 12.75 -18.11
N LEU A 112 3.71 13.39 -18.19
CA LEU A 112 2.51 12.94 -17.48
C LEU A 112 1.99 11.60 -18.05
N ASN A 113 2.18 11.33 -19.36
CA ASN A 113 1.75 10.07 -19.98
C ASN A 113 2.68 8.88 -19.73
N ARG A 114 3.93 9.11 -19.29
CA ARG A 114 4.87 8.02 -18.97
C ARG A 114 4.63 7.44 -17.58
N ALA A 115 3.86 8.15 -16.74
CA ALA A 115 3.45 7.69 -15.44
C ALA A 115 1.96 7.27 -15.42
N VAL A 116 1.54 6.02 -15.59
CA VAL A 116 2.22 4.73 -15.80
C VAL A 116 1.08 3.82 -16.31
N ARG A 117 1.14 3.31 -17.55
CA ARG A 117 0.19 2.28 -18.04
C ARG A 117 0.22 1.07 -17.08
N LEU A 118 -0.90 0.37 -16.87
CA LEU A 118 -0.88 -0.90 -16.12
C LEU A 118 0.20 -1.82 -16.70
N ALA A 119 0.97 -2.49 -15.84
CA ALA A 119 2.09 -3.34 -16.27
C ALA A 119 1.59 -4.51 -17.14
N VAL A 120 0.42 -5.05 -16.79
CA VAL A 120 -0.23 -6.15 -17.50
C VAL A 120 -1.67 -5.75 -17.83
N MET A 121 -2.01 -5.66 -19.11
CA MET A 121 -3.35 -5.26 -19.57
C MET A 121 -3.85 -6.13 -20.72
N PRO A 122 -4.23 -7.41 -20.45
CA PRO A 122 -4.81 -8.28 -21.46
C PRO A 122 -6.18 -7.75 -21.92
N PRO A 123 -6.60 -7.98 -23.16
CA PRO A 123 -7.90 -7.51 -23.65
C PRO A 123 -9.06 -8.06 -22.82
N GLN A 124 -10.13 -7.28 -22.71
CA GLN A 124 -11.39 -7.69 -22.09
C GLN A 124 -11.98 -8.88 -22.86
N LYS A 125 -12.52 -9.87 -22.15
CA LYS A 125 -13.11 -11.05 -22.80
C LYS A 125 -14.50 -10.72 -23.35
N GLU A 126 -14.91 -11.46 -24.39
CA GLU A 126 -16.31 -11.48 -24.84
C GLU A 126 -17.19 -11.91 -23.65
N ASN A 127 -18.12 -11.05 -23.22
CA ASN A 127 -19.01 -11.19 -22.05
C ASN A 127 -18.44 -10.83 -20.66
N GLU A 128 -17.23 -10.29 -20.56
CA GLU A 128 -16.74 -9.77 -19.28
C GLU A 128 -17.21 -8.34 -19.07
N ASP A 129 -17.97 -8.08 -18.01
CA ASP A 129 -18.37 -6.72 -17.63
C ASP A 129 -17.17 -5.88 -17.13
N ASN A 130 -17.34 -4.54 -17.09
CA ASN A 130 -16.26 -3.62 -16.70
C ASN A 130 -15.74 -3.87 -15.27
N VAL A 131 -16.62 -4.31 -14.36
CA VAL A 131 -16.28 -4.60 -12.97
C VAL A 131 -15.40 -5.85 -12.89
N ALA A 132 -15.82 -6.94 -13.54
CA ALA A 132 -15.10 -8.18 -13.65
C ALA A 132 -13.74 -7.99 -14.32
N TYR A 133 -13.69 -7.17 -15.37
CA TYR A 133 -12.44 -6.83 -16.05
C TYR A 133 -11.51 -6.02 -15.14
N ALA A 134 -12.01 -5.00 -14.45
CA ALA A 134 -11.21 -4.22 -13.50
C ALA A 134 -10.67 -5.06 -12.33
N ILE A 135 -11.50 -5.94 -11.75
CA ILE A 135 -11.08 -6.87 -10.70
C ILE A 135 -9.95 -7.78 -11.22
N ARG A 136 -10.09 -8.32 -12.44
CA ARG A 136 -9.04 -9.12 -13.07
C ARG A 136 -7.76 -8.32 -13.30
N LEU A 137 -7.86 -7.08 -13.77
CA LEU A 137 -6.73 -6.19 -13.96
C LEU A 137 -6.03 -5.88 -12.64
N ARG A 138 -6.76 -5.64 -11.55
CA ARG A 138 -6.16 -5.43 -10.22
C ARG A 138 -5.40 -6.66 -9.74
N ARG A 139 -5.95 -7.86 -9.93
CA ARG A 139 -5.23 -9.10 -9.60
C ARG A 139 -3.93 -9.26 -10.39
N LEU A 140 -3.91 -8.83 -11.66
CA LEU A 140 -2.72 -8.87 -12.51
C LEU A 140 -1.73 -7.73 -12.25
N ASN A 141 -2.16 -6.68 -11.54
CA ASN A 141 -1.37 -5.50 -11.21
C ASN A 141 -1.51 -5.18 -9.72
N PRO A 142 -0.91 -5.99 -8.82
CA PRO A 142 -1.00 -5.77 -7.38
C PRO A 142 -0.47 -4.37 -7.01
N GLY A 143 -1.13 -3.70 -6.06
CA GLY A 143 -0.85 -2.32 -5.67
C GLY A 143 -1.40 -1.25 -6.62
N ALA A 144 -2.10 -1.63 -7.70
CA ALA A 144 -2.78 -0.66 -8.54
C ALA A 144 -4.09 -0.16 -7.89
N ASP A 145 -4.20 1.17 -7.76
CA ASP A 145 -5.42 1.85 -7.32
C ASP A 145 -6.60 1.54 -8.25
N VAL A 146 -7.80 1.40 -7.65
CA VAL A 146 -9.04 1.08 -8.37
C VAL A 146 -9.37 2.14 -9.41
N SER A 147 -9.26 3.42 -9.05
CA SER A 147 -9.55 4.56 -9.95
C SER A 147 -8.58 4.57 -11.12
N ARG A 148 -7.30 4.28 -10.86
CA ARG A 148 -6.28 4.15 -11.91
C ARG A 148 -6.56 3.00 -12.87
N VAL A 149 -7.01 1.85 -12.34
CA VAL A 149 -7.37 0.69 -13.17
C VAL A 149 -8.56 1.02 -14.07
N VAL A 150 -9.60 1.64 -13.53
CA VAL A 150 -10.79 2.03 -14.31
C VAL A 150 -10.42 3.06 -15.38
N ALA A 151 -9.60 4.06 -15.04
CA ALA A 151 -9.16 5.08 -15.99
C ALA A 151 -8.33 4.53 -17.17
N SER A 152 -7.76 3.32 -17.05
CA SER A 152 -6.97 2.73 -18.13
C SER A 152 -7.81 2.17 -19.28
N PHE A 153 -9.09 1.88 -19.07
CA PHE A 153 -9.97 1.31 -20.10
C PHE A 153 -11.32 2.01 -20.26
N ILE A 154 -11.72 2.87 -19.31
CA ILE A 154 -12.90 3.74 -19.44
C ILE A 154 -12.48 5.14 -19.85
N THR A 155 -12.87 5.55 -21.06
CA THR A 155 -12.54 6.86 -21.63
C THR A 155 -13.39 7.99 -21.05
N ASP A 156 -14.69 7.74 -20.82
CA ASP A 156 -15.62 8.73 -20.27
C ASP A 156 -15.38 8.97 -18.76
N PRO A 157 -14.96 10.17 -18.34
CA PRO A 157 -14.72 10.47 -16.93
C PRO A 157 -15.96 10.35 -16.04
N ALA A 158 -17.16 10.63 -16.56
CA ALA A 158 -18.39 10.54 -15.77
C ALA A 158 -18.72 9.09 -15.42
N ALA A 159 -18.52 8.17 -16.36
CA ALA A 159 -18.71 6.73 -16.14
C ALA A 159 -17.66 6.11 -15.19
N ARG A 160 -16.46 6.69 -15.05
CA ARG A 160 -15.39 6.11 -14.21
C ARG A 160 -15.80 5.97 -12.75
N GLN A 161 -16.42 7.00 -12.18
CA GLN A 161 -16.76 7.00 -10.77
C GLN A 161 -17.78 5.90 -10.45
N GLN A 162 -18.80 5.74 -11.29
CA GLN A 162 -19.78 4.67 -11.15
C GLN A 162 -19.12 3.29 -11.14
N VAL A 163 -18.20 3.02 -12.08
CA VAL A 163 -17.51 1.73 -12.15
C VAL A 163 -16.61 1.50 -10.93
N VAL A 164 -15.96 2.54 -10.40
CA VAL A 164 -15.17 2.45 -9.16
C VAL A 164 -16.06 2.03 -7.98
N ASP A 165 -17.24 2.63 -7.88
CA ASP A 165 -18.18 2.32 -6.80
C ASP A 165 -18.79 0.92 -6.97
N ASP A 166 -19.08 0.50 -8.20
CA ASP A 166 -19.53 -0.87 -8.51
C ASP A 166 -18.46 -1.91 -8.17
N ILE A 167 -17.17 -1.61 -8.37
CA ILE A 167 -16.05 -2.48 -7.99
C ILE A 167 -15.97 -2.60 -6.46
N ARG A 168 -16.06 -1.47 -5.74
CA ARG A 168 -16.05 -1.48 -4.28
C ARG A 168 -17.22 -2.29 -3.73
N ALA A 169 -18.42 -2.10 -4.27
CA ALA A 169 -19.60 -2.89 -3.90
C ALA A 169 -19.44 -4.38 -4.23
N ALA A 170 -18.78 -4.72 -5.33
CA ALA A 170 -18.50 -6.11 -5.68
C ALA A 170 -17.49 -6.78 -4.73
N LEU A 171 -16.57 -6.01 -4.12
CA LEU A 171 -15.56 -6.51 -3.18
C LEU A 171 -16.02 -6.41 -1.72
N ASP A 172 -17.03 -5.59 -1.43
CA ASP A 172 -17.69 -5.57 -0.13
C ASP A 172 -18.57 -6.81 0.04
N ILE A 173 -17.98 -7.86 0.61
CA ILE A 173 -18.66 -9.12 0.85
C ILE A 173 -19.44 -9.15 2.17
N ALA A 174 -19.20 -8.23 3.10
CA ALA A 174 -19.79 -8.27 4.44
C ALA A 174 -21.34 -8.31 4.44
N PRO A 175 -22.05 -7.62 3.55
CA PRO A 175 -23.51 -7.73 3.44
C PRO A 175 -24.03 -9.14 3.12
N GLN A 176 -23.19 -10.00 2.52
CA GLN A 176 -23.56 -11.37 2.16
C GLN A 176 -23.60 -12.31 3.37
N PHE A 177 -23.05 -11.92 4.53
CA PHE A 177 -22.92 -12.78 5.71
C PHE A 177 -24.24 -13.45 6.10
N SER A 178 -25.33 -12.68 6.17
CA SER A 178 -26.65 -13.18 6.58
C SER A 178 -27.21 -14.24 5.63
N GLN A 179 -26.81 -14.20 4.35
CA GLN A 179 -27.25 -15.10 3.29
C GLN A 179 -26.39 -16.37 3.19
N LEU A 180 -25.28 -16.43 3.92
CA LEU A 180 -24.41 -17.61 3.93
C LEU A 180 -25.11 -18.81 4.55
N ARG A 181 -24.73 -19.98 4.06
CA ARG A 181 -25.09 -21.27 4.66
C ARG A 181 -24.52 -21.36 6.06
N ALA A 182 -25.29 -21.92 6.99
CA ALA A 182 -24.89 -22.03 8.38
C ALA A 182 -24.24 -23.38 8.68
N ILE A 183 -23.24 -23.35 9.57
CA ILE A 183 -22.75 -24.51 10.33
C ILE A 183 -22.98 -24.16 11.80
N SER A 184 -23.57 -25.08 12.57
CA SER A 184 -23.79 -24.84 14.00
C SER A 184 -22.46 -24.82 14.74
N LYS A 185 -22.40 -24.13 15.89
CA LYS A 185 -21.22 -24.13 16.74
C LYS A 185 -20.82 -25.55 17.13
N ALA A 186 -21.79 -26.39 17.50
CA ALA A 186 -21.56 -27.79 17.84
C ALA A 186 -20.89 -28.58 16.70
N ASP A 187 -21.33 -28.37 15.45
CA ASP A 187 -20.70 -29.03 14.29
C ASP A 187 -19.32 -28.45 14.01
N ALA A 188 -19.16 -27.13 14.13
CA ALA A 188 -17.88 -26.46 13.91
C ALA A 188 -16.81 -26.88 14.94
N GLU A 189 -17.20 -27.08 16.20
CA GLU A 189 -16.34 -27.51 17.30
C GLU A 189 -16.08 -29.04 17.33
N SER A 190 -16.71 -29.79 16.42
CA SER A 190 -16.40 -31.20 16.24
C SER A 190 -14.92 -31.42 15.91
N GLU A 191 -14.41 -32.62 16.20
CA GLU A 191 -13.02 -32.99 15.85
C GLU A 191 -12.73 -32.89 14.35
N GLU A 192 -13.76 -32.98 13.50
CA GLU A 192 -13.64 -32.90 12.05
C GLU A 192 -13.30 -31.47 11.58
N LEU A 193 -13.92 -30.47 12.19
CA LEU A 193 -13.79 -29.07 11.81
C LEU A 193 -12.82 -28.29 12.71
N GLY A 194 -12.77 -28.61 14.00
CA GLY A 194 -11.76 -28.12 14.93
C GLY A 194 -11.84 -26.64 15.29
N PHE A 195 -13.01 -26.00 15.11
CA PHE A 195 -13.25 -24.67 15.64
C PHE A 195 -13.20 -24.69 17.17
N ARG A 196 -12.73 -23.60 17.77
CA ARG A 196 -12.66 -23.37 19.21
C ARG A 196 -13.00 -21.92 19.46
N ASP A 197 -14.20 -21.65 19.95
CA ASP A 197 -14.65 -20.30 20.27
C ASP A 197 -13.85 -19.73 21.45
N ALA A 198 -13.26 -18.54 21.30
CA ALA A 198 -12.46 -17.93 22.37
C ALA A 198 -13.24 -17.69 23.67
N ALA A 199 -14.58 -17.59 23.61
CA ALA A 199 -15.40 -17.43 24.81
C ALA A 199 -15.41 -18.68 25.70
N ASP A 200 -15.34 -19.88 25.10
CA ASP A 200 -15.36 -21.17 25.82
C ASP A 200 -13.95 -21.77 25.95
N HIS A 201 -13.04 -21.36 25.07
CA HIS A 201 -11.70 -21.91 24.90
C HIS A 201 -10.62 -20.81 24.91
N PRO A 202 -10.51 -19.99 25.97
CA PRO A 202 -9.63 -18.81 25.98
C PRO A 202 -8.14 -19.15 25.83
N ASP A 203 -7.71 -20.34 26.24
CA ASP A 203 -6.30 -20.75 26.19
C ASP A 203 -5.89 -21.43 24.87
N ASN A 204 -6.87 -21.78 24.02
CA ASN A 204 -6.62 -22.49 22.76
C ASN A 204 -7.64 -22.13 21.67
N ALA A 205 -8.08 -20.88 21.66
CA ALA A 205 -9.04 -20.37 20.70
C ALA A 205 -8.55 -20.50 19.25
N THR A 206 -9.48 -20.67 18.32
CA THR A 206 -9.14 -20.63 16.89
C THR A 206 -8.74 -19.21 16.50
N SER A 207 -7.51 -19.05 16.04
CA SER A 207 -7.05 -17.80 15.46
C SER A 207 -7.62 -17.63 14.04
N CYS A 208 -8.12 -16.43 13.75
CA CYS A 208 -8.43 -15.97 12.41
C CYS A 208 -7.18 -16.07 11.53
N LEU A 209 -7.37 -16.40 10.25
CA LEU A 209 -6.30 -16.32 9.25
C LEU A 209 -5.56 -14.96 9.23
N PHE A 210 -6.23 -13.88 9.65
CA PHE A 210 -5.70 -12.52 9.68
C PHE A 210 -5.20 -12.08 11.08
N GLY A 211 -5.18 -12.98 12.07
CA GLY A 211 -4.39 -12.84 13.30
C GLY A 211 -5.16 -12.78 14.63
N GLU A 212 -6.40 -12.28 14.67
CA GLU A 212 -7.17 -12.18 15.93
C GLU A 212 -7.83 -13.51 16.32
N GLU A 213 -8.11 -13.72 17.60
CA GLU A 213 -8.89 -14.87 18.06
C GLU A 213 -10.37 -14.73 17.68
N LEU A 214 -10.98 -15.83 17.26
CA LEU A 214 -12.37 -15.85 16.81
C LEU A 214 -13.32 -16.17 17.96
N SER A 215 -14.38 -15.38 18.09
CA SER A 215 -15.47 -15.67 19.02
C SER A 215 -16.82 -15.30 18.45
N LEU A 216 -17.80 -16.19 18.63
CA LEU A 216 -19.20 -15.92 18.28
C LEU A 216 -19.86 -14.94 19.26
N SER A 217 -19.25 -14.75 20.44
CA SER A 217 -19.69 -13.78 21.44
C SER A 217 -19.20 -12.36 21.14
N ASN A 218 -18.27 -12.19 20.19
CA ASN A 218 -17.78 -10.88 19.78
C ASN A 218 -18.72 -10.28 18.71
N PRO A 219 -19.49 -9.22 19.02
CA PRO A 219 -20.43 -8.63 18.07
C PRO A 219 -19.76 -7.95 16.88
N ASP A 220 -18.46 -7.65 16.99
CA ASP A 220 -17.69 -7.03 15.92
C ASP A 220 -17.18 -8.05 14.89
N GLN A 221 -17.25 -9.35 15.17
CA GLN A 221 -16.80 -10.40 14.25
C GLN A 221 -17.96 -11.05 13.48
N GLN A 222 -17.68 -11.38 12.22
CA GLN A 222 -18.55 -12.19 11.38
C GLN A 222 -17.84 -13.51 11.08
N VAL A 223 -17.92 -14.44 12.03
CA VAL A 223 -17.16 -15.70 11.97
C VAL A 223 -17.68 -16.59 10.84
N ILE A 224 -16.79 -16.94 9.92
CA ILE A 224 -17.06 -17.84 8.80
C ILE A 224 -16.01 -18.96 8.72
N GLY A 225 -16.43 -20.12 8.22
CA GLY A 225 -15.53 -21.14 7.67
C GLY A 225 -15.44 -20.97 6.15
N LEU A 226 -14.24 -20.73 5.63
CA LEU A 226 -13.99 -20.58 4.19
C LEU A 226 -13.41 -21.89 3.63
N ALA A 227 -14.12 -22.49 2.68
CA ALA A 227 -13.68 -23.70 1.98
C ALA A 227 -12.63 -23.40 0.90
N VAL A 228 -11.73 -24.35 0.63
CA VAL A 228 -10.79 -24.23 -0.49
C VAL A 228 -11.49 -24.40 -1.84
N ASN A 229 -12.51 -25.25 -1.90
CA ASN A 229 -13.26 -25.54 -3.12
C ASN A 229 -14.69 -25.00 -3.04
N PRO A 230 -15.22 -24.39 -4.12
CA PRO A 230 -16.59 -23.92 -4.15
C PRO A 230 -17.58 -25.07 -4.28
N THR A 231 -18.81 -24.83 -3.83
CA THR A 231 -19.97 -25.64 -4.17
C THR A 231 -21.03 -24.81 -4.91
N ASP A 232 -21.52 -25.33 -6.04
CA ASP A 232 -22.40 -24.59 -6.96
C ASP A 232 -23.86 -24.48 -6.50
N LYS A 233 -24.29 -25.38 -5.60
CA LYS A 233 -25.64 -25.37 -5.01
C LYS A 233 -25.54 -25.12 -3.51
N PRO A 234 -26.63 -24.62 -2.87
CA PRO A 234 -26.71 -24.54 -1.42
C PRO A 234 -26.81 -25.96 -0.84
N GLN A 235 -25.68 -26.66 -0.84
CA GLN A 235 -25.48 -27.91 -0.16
C GLN A 235 -24.87 -27.61 1.21
N PRO A 236 -25.22 -28.39 2.24
CA PRO A 236 -24.49 -28.40 3.51
C PRO A 236 -22.99 -28.63 3.29
N TYR A 237 -22.19 -28.30 4.29
CA TYR A 237 -20.78 -28.61 4.27
C TYR A 237 -20.55 -30.13 4.07
N SER A 238 -19.57 -30.46 3.24
CA SER A 238 -19.08 -31.83 3.06
C SER A 238 -17.57 -31.81 2.93
N GLN A 239 -16.86 -32.52 3.80
CA GLN A 239 -15.40 -32.61 3.78
C GLN A 239 -14.86 -33.17 2.46
N GLU A 240 -15.58 -34.09 1.82
CA GLU A 240 -15.17 -34.67 0.54
C GLU A 240 -15.08 -33.62 -0.56
N VAL A 241 -16.07 -32.72 -0.61
CA VAL A 241 -16.26 -31.72 -1.66
C VAL A 241 -15.56 -30.41 -1.31
N ASN A 242 -15.85 -29.85 -0.15
CA ASN A 242 -15.36 -28.54 0.30
C ASN A 242 -13.91 -28.58 0.80
N LYS A 243 -13.41 -29.77 1.17
CA LYS A 243 -12.15 -29.96 1.93
C LYS A 243 -12.22 -29.24 3.28
N ALA A 244 -11.09 -29.12 3.97
CA ALA A 244 -11.01 -28.45 5.26
C ALA A 244 -11.45 -26.98 5.15
N LEU A 245 -12.17 -26.52 6.18
CA LEU A 245 -12.52 -25.11 6.34
C LEU A 245 -11.37 -24.37 7.05
N THR A 246 -11.12 -23.14 6.62
CA THR A 246 -10.28 -22.20 7.39
C THR A 246 -11.20 -21.15 8.01
N PHE A 247 -11.14 -21.00 9.33
CA PHE A 247 -11.97 -20.04 10.04
C PHE A 247 -11.36 -18.63 10.01
N MET A 248 -12.21 -17.63 9.85
CA MET A 248 -11.82 -16.23 9.82
C MET A 248 -12.99 -15.29 10.08
N ASP A 249 -12.69 -14.02 10.32
CA ASP A 249 -13.66 -12.94 10.28
C ASP A 249 -13.90 -12.48 8.83
N MET A 250 -15.16 -12.49 8.41
CA MET A 250 -15.58 -12.05 7.08
C MET A 250 -15.28 -10.56 6.83
N LYS A 251 -15.28 -9.71 7.87
CA LYS A 251 -14.93 -8.29 7.70
C LYS A 251 -13.45 -8.12 7.35
N LYS A 252 -12.56 -8.89 8.00
CA LYS A 252 -11.13 -8.94 7.64
C LYS A 252 -10.91 -9.52 6.24
N LEU A 253 -11.68 -10.54 5.86
CA LEU A 253 -11.65 -11.05 4.49
C LEU A 253 -12.09 -9.98 3.48
N ALA A 254 -13.12 -9.18 3.77
CA ALA A 254 -13.54 -8.08 2.89
C ALA A 254 -12.42 -7.02 2.72
N GLN A 255 -11.73 -6.67 3.81
CA GLN A 255 -10.58 -5.77 3.77
C GLN A 255 -9.44 -6.33 2.91
N TYR A 256 -9.15 -7.63 3.06
CA TYR A 256 -8.17 -8.31 2.23
C TYR A 256 -8.56 -8.28 0.74
N LEU A 257 -9.82 -8.58 0.41
CA LEU A 257 -10.32 -8.61 -0.96
C LEU A 257 -10.34 -7.23 -1.63
N ALA A 258 -10.55 -6.17 -0.83
CA ALA A 258 -10.49 -4.79 -1.31
C ALA A 258 -9.10 -4.46 -1.87
N ASP A 259 -8.01 -4.97 -1.29
CA ASP A 259 -6.68 -4.83 -1.88
C ASP A 259 -6.40 -5.93 -2.91
N LYS A 260 -6.65 -7.18 -2.55
CA LYS A 260 -6.29 -8.36 -3.33
C LYS A 260 -7.52 -9.22 -3.59
N PRO A 261 -8.21 -9.05 -4.74
CA PRO A 261 -9.50 -9.69 -5.01
C PRO A 261 -9.33 -11.16 -5.44
N GLU A 262 -8.70 -11.94 -4.58
CA GLU A 262 -8.44 -13.35 -4.72
C GLU A 262 -8.70 -14.09 -3.41
N HIS A 263 -9.05 -15.35 -3.51
CA HIS A 263 -9.21 -16.22 -2.37
C HIS A 263 -7.85 -16.45 -1.68
N PRO A 264 -7.74 -16.26 -0.35
CA PRO A 264 -6.44 -16.28 0.34
C PRO A 264 -5.72 -17.64 0.25
N LEU A 265 -6.48 -18.75 0.17
CA LEU A 265 -5.92 -20.11 0.10
C LEU A 265 -5.57 -20.60 -1.31
N ASN A 266 -6.41 -20.32 -2.32
CA ASN A 266 -6.27 -20.92 -3.67
C ASN A 266 -5.98 -19.88 -4.79
N ARG A 267 -5.97 -18.58 -4.45
CA ARG A 267 -5.73 -17.43 -5.36
C ARG A 267 -6.71 -17.32 -6.54
N GLN A 268 -7.82 -18.04 -6.53
CA GLN A 268 -8.91 -17.85 -7.47
C GLN A 268 -9.66 -16.56 -7.18
N ARG A 269 -10.42 -16.04 -8.14
CA ARG A 269 -11.23 -14.83 -7.93
C ARG A 269 -12.24 -15.07 -6.81
N LEU A 270 -12.31 -14.15 -5.85
CA LEU A 270 -13.30 -14.15 -4.77
C LEU A 270 -13.92 -12.75 -4.65
N ASP A 271 -15.24 -12.67 -4.67
CA ASP A 271 -16.02 -11.43 -4.60
C ASP A 271 -17.46 -11.70 -4.11
N ALA A 272 -18.28 -10.66 -4.01
CA ALA A 272 -19.66 -10.77 -3.52
C ALA A 272 -20.55 -11.71 -4.36
N LYS A 273 -20.24 -11.91 -5.65
CA LYS A 273 -21.03 -12.79 -6.52
C LYS A 273 -20.78 -14.26 -6.24
N ASN A 274 -19.61 -14.62 -5.71
CA ASN A 274 -19.22 -16.02 -5.53
C ASN A 274 -18.84 -16.43 -4.10
N ILE A 275 -18.73 -15.49 -3.15
CA ILE A 275 -18.39 -15.79 -1.75
C ILE A 275 -19.30 -16.84 -1.11
N ALA A 276 -20.60 -16.81 -1.43
CA ALA A 276 -21.58 -17.77 -0.92
C ALA A 276 -21.30 -19.22 -1.34
N LYS A 277 -20.52 -19.44 -2.41
CA LYS A 277 -20.09 -20.77 -2.85
C LYS A 277 -18.99 -21.37 -1.98
N TYR A 278 -18.20 -20.51 -1.31
CA TYR A 278 -17.04 -20.91 -0.51
C TYR A 278 -17.30 -20.82 1.00
N ALA A 279 -18.02 -19.79 1.43
CA ALA A 279 -18.15 -19.44 2.84
C ALA A 279 -19.40 -20.05 3.49
N PHE A 280 -19.21 -20.44 4.74
CA PHE A 280 -20.25 -20.88 5.67
C PHE A 280 -20.19 -20.00 6.91
N LYS A 281 -21.31 -19.42 7.33
CA LYS A 281 -21.38 -18.68 8.60
C LYS A 281 -21.47 -19.65 9.76
N ILE A 282 -20.75 -19.34 10.84
CA ILE A 282 -20.86 -20.12 12.08
C ILE A 282 -21.92 -19.46 12.95
N VAL A 283 -22.87 -20.25 13.43
CA VAL A 283 -23.97 -19.78 14.28
C VAL A 283 -23.92 -20.47 15.64
N PRO A 284 -24.32 -19.79 16.73
CA PRO A 284 -24.39 -20.39 18.06
C PRO A 284 -25.20 -21.70 18.09
#